data_AF-A0A7L0XW96-F1
#
_entry.id   AF-A0A7L0XW96-F1
#
_cell.length_a   1.000
_cell.length_b   1.000
_cell.length_c   1.000
_cell.angle_alpha   90.00
_cell.angle_beta   90.00
_cell.angle_gamma   90.00
#
_symmetry.space_group_name_H-M   'P 1'
#
loop_
_entity.id
_entity.type
_entity.pdbx_description
1 polymer ?
#
loop_
_entity_poly.entity_id
_entity_poly.type
_entity_poly.pdbx_seq_one_letter_code
_entity_poly.pdbx_strand_id
1 'polypeptide(L)'
;RKERKVDNMKPKHPEEQEIPFRLRELMRSREAMKRLGPGKRRAAGGTQRWPEQGAIPVPKSKGAIPVPRFRRGKGESEHSYICRMEQEVQHVLFLAENQLQREPEREDTAPEKSQRKKEFQRKKLEKARKKKEEKKEDMLEKSLFQDTVAFGEVVTQPPTITSRPRGRGPAEQAGRKQLLLTPRLGRSQASPASPTSPVMSMARRRIVEEERARVIQAYRDIQRRKQLQRERSQAGHRAPH
;
A
#
# COMPACT_ATOMS: atom_id res chain seq x y z
N ARG A 1 29.84 19.97 38.61
CA ARG A 1 30.00 18.52 38.87
C ARG A 1 28.77 17.83 38.31
N LYS A 2 28.90 16.84 37.41
CA LYS A 2 27.76 16.09 36.86
C LYS A 2 27.37 15.00 37.87
N GLU A 3 26.14 15.04 38.36
CA GLU A 3 25.59 14.00 39.22
C GLU A 3 25.43 12.69 38.43
N ARG A 4 25.79 11.57 39.07
CA ARG A 4 25.63 10.23 38.49
C ARG A 4 24.15 9.86 38.55
N LYS A 5 23.52 9.60 37.40
CA LYS A 5 22.19 8.99 37.37
C LYS A 5 22.30 7.57 37.94
N VAL A 6 21.70 7.36 39.09
CA VAL A 6 21.47 6.03 39.63
C VAL A 6 20.16 5.55 39.02
N ASP A 7 20.25 4.71 38.00
CA ASP A 7 19.07 4.10 37.42
C ASP A 7 18.47 3.09 38.41
N ASN A 8 17.15 2.88 38.35
CA ASN A 8 16.38 1.95 39.20
C ASN A 8 16.02 2.43 40.63
N MET A 9 15.73 3.73 40.80
CA MET A 9 15.09 4.25 42.01
C MET A 9 13.56 4.04 41.99
N LYS A 10 12.96 3.83 43.16
CA LYS A 10 11.50 3.80 43.31
C LYS A 10 10.89 5.12 42.80
N PRO A 11 9.78 5.09 42.03
CA PRO A 11 9.14 6.31 41.53
C PRO A 11 8.83 7.27 42.68
N LYS A 12 9.18 8.55 42.50
CA LYS A 12 9.00 9.59 43.54
C LYS A 12 7.53 9.86 43.86
N HIS A 13 6.66 9.73 42.87
CA HIS A 13 5.23 9.96 42.97
C HIS A 13 4.48 8.71 42.47
N PRO A 14 4.13 7.77 43.37
CA PRO A 14 3.45 6.54 42.98
C PRO A 14 2.04 6.77 42.40
N GLU A 15 1.42 7.90 42.73
CA GLU A 15 0.04 8.23 42.31
C GLU A 15 -0.03 8.93 40.95
N GLU A 16 1.07 9.51 40.46
CA GLU A 16 1.15 10.20 39.16
C GLU A 16 1.55 9.27 38.02
N GLN A 17 1.72 7.97 38.29
CA GLN A 17 2.06 7.01 37.25
C GLN A 17 0.86 6.80 36.31
N GLU A 18 0.80 7.62 35.26
CA GLU A 18 -0.26 7.53 34.26
C GLU A 18 -0.29 6.14 33.62
N ILE A 19 -1.48 5.54 33.63
CA ILE A 19 -1.73 4.29 32.93
C ILE A 19 -1.50 4.54 31.43
N PRO A 20 -0.76 3.65 30.72
CA PRO A 20 -0.53 3.78 29.29
C PRO A 20 -1.81 4.06 28.50
N PHE A 21 -1.74 4.97 27.53
CA PHE A 21 -2.90 5.51 26.78
C PHE A 21 -3.88 4.42 26.32
N ARG A 22 -3.36 3.33 25.75
CA ARG A 22 -4.16 2.21 25.22
C ARG A 22 -4.94 1.47 26.30
N LEU A 23 -4.35 1.32 27.48
CA LEU A 23 -4.99 0.68 28.63
C LEU A 23 -6.01 1.63 29.27
N ARG A 24 -5.72 2.93 29.34
CA ARG A 24 -6.69 3.97 29.77
C ARG A 24 -7.94 3.99 28.89
N GLU A 25 -7.79 3.80 27.58
CA GLU A 25 -8.90 3.73 26.62
C GLU A 25 -9.72 2.43 26.77
N LEU A 26 -9.03 1.30 26.99
CA LEU A 26 -9.68 0.00 27.26
C LEU A 26 -10.47 0.01 28.57
N MET A 27 -9.93 0.62 29.63
CA MET A 27 -10.64 0.75 30.90
C MET A 27 -11.86 1.65 30.77
N ARG A 28 -11.75 2.80 30.08
CA ARG A 28 -12.89 3.70 29.82
C ARG A 28 -14.01 3.02 29.03
N SER A 29 -13.68 2.28 27.98
CA SER A 29 -14.68 1.53 27.20
C SER A 29 -15.33 0.41 28.02
N ARG A 30 -14.56 -0.32 28.81
CA ARG A 30 -15.07 -1.36 29.72
C ARG A 30 -16.00 -0.79 30.78
N GLU A 31 -15.66 0.36 31.37
CA GLU A 31 -16.52 1.05 32.32
C GLU A 31 -17.81 1.57 31.68
N ALA A 32 -17.74 2.17 30.49
CA ALA A 32 -18.91 2.59 29.74
C ALA A 32 -19.86 1.40 29.51
N MET A 33 -19.32 0.22 29.17
CA MET A 33 -20.11 -1.01 29.04
C MET A 33 -20.59 -1.60 30.38
N LYS A 34 -19.96 -1.26 31.51
CA LYS A 34 -20.39 -1.71 32.86
C LYS A 34 -21.55 -0.85 33.37
N ARG A 35 -21.52 0.47 33.07
CA ARG A 35 -22.59 1.43 33.38
C ARG A 35 -23.89 1.16 32.62
N LEU A 36 -23.83 0.48 31.47
CA LEU A 36 -25.00 0.06 30.70
C LEU A 36 -25.85 -1.07 31.34
N GLY A 37 -25.47 -1.56 32.53
CA GLY A 37 -26.19 -2.58 33.27
C GLY A 37 -26.10 -3.98 32.63
N PRO A 38 -26.05 -5.06 33.42
CA PRO A 38 -25.98 -6.43 32.88
C PRO A 38 -27.24 -6.84 32.09
N GLY A 39 -28.36 -6.15 32.27
CA GLY A 39 -29.64 -6.47 31.62
C GLY A 39 -29.69 -6.23 30.12
N LYS A 40 -28.82 -5.37 29.55
CA LYS A 40 -28.84 -5.06 28.11
C LYS A 40 -27.84 -5.88 27.29
N ARG A 41 -26.92 -6.60 27.94
CA ARG A 41 -25.93 -7.46 27.27
C ARG A 41 -26.53 -8.73 26.67
N ARG A 42 -27.72 -9.17 27.11
CA ARG A 42 -28.45 -10.29 26.51
C ARG A 42 -29.45 -9.88 25.41
N ALA A 43 -29.64 -8.59 25.17
CA ALA A 43 -30.64 -8.08 24.21
C ALA A 43 -30.06 -7.74 22.82
N ALA A 44 -28.83 -8.17 22.51
CA ALA A 44 -28.26 -8.08 21.15
C ALA A 44 -28.53 -9.32 20.28
N GLY A 45 -29.34 -10.26 20.77
CA GLY A 45 -29.78 -11.45 20.04
C GLY A 45 -31.26 -11.82 20.22
N GLY A 46 -32.07 -10.93 20.77
CA GLY A 46 -33.49 -11.19 21.05
C GLY A 46 -34.33 -9.94 20.87
N THR A 47 -35.28 -10.02 19.96
CA THR A 47 -36.35 -9.06 19.67
C THR A 47 -36.88 -8.41 20.95
N GLN A 48 -36.69 -7.10 21.11
CA GLN A 48 -37.41 -6.33 22.12
C GLN A 48 -38.88 -6.25 21.70
N ARG A 49 -39.70 -7.05 22.36
CA ARG A 49 -41.15 -6.97 22.34
C ARG A 49 -41.59 -5.95 23.39
N TRP A 50 -42.27 -4.90 22.96
CA TRP A 50 -43.18 -4.08 23.78
C TRP A 50 -44.61 -4.38 23.35
N PRO A 51 -45.61 -4.30 24.24
CA PRO A 51 -46.91 -4.93 24.04
C PRO A 51 -47.78 -4.19 23.01
N GLU A 52 -48.55 -5.00 22.28
CA GLU A 52 -49.47 -4.65 21.21
C GLU A 52 -50.53 -3.65 21.66
N GLN A 53 -50.68 -2.55 20.90
CA GLN A 53 -51.99 -2.05 20.47
C GLN A 53 -51.88 -1.47 19.05
N GLY A 54 -52.10 -2.31 18.04
CA GLY A 54 -52.73 -1.87 16.79
C GLY A 54 -51.90 -1.37 15.60
N ALA A 55 -50.62 -1.71 15.43
CA ALA A 55 -49.97 -1.51 14.13
C ALA A 55 -48.79 -2.47 13.88
N ILE A 56 -48.82 -3.13 12.72
CA ILE A 56 -47.78 -4.04 12.21
C ILE A 56 -46.43 -3.29 12.07
N PRO A 57 -45.32 -3.78 12.62
CA PRO A 57 -44.01 -3.22 12.36
C PRO A 57 -43.53 -3.69 10.98
N VAL A 58 -43.77 -2.90 9.94
CA VAL A 58 -43.09 -3.09 8.65
C VAL A 58 -41.65 -2.61 8.84
N PRO A 59 -40.61 -3.44 8.62
CA PRO A 59 -39.23 -3.01 8.73
C PRO A 59 -38.95 -2.02 7.60
N LYS A 60 -38.89 -0.73 7.93
CA LYS A 60 -38.61 0.32 6.94
C LYS A 60 -37.14 0.23 6.54
N SER A 61 -36.93 0.00 5.25
CA SER A 61 -35.73 0.44 4.56
C SER A 61 -35.40 1.87 4.98
N LYS A 62 -34.12 2.16 5.25
CA LYS A 62 -33.65 3.45 5.76
C LYS A 62 -34.02 4.55 4.73
N GLY A 63 -35.15 5.23 4.94
CA GLY A 63 -35.59 6.36 4.12
C GLY A 63 -36.99 6.29 3.48
N ALA A 64 -37.84 5.31 3.82
CA ALA A 64 -39.23 5.31 3.36
C ALA A 64 -40.16 6.12 4.30
N ILE A 65 -41.01 7.00 3.74
CA ILE A 65 -41.99 7.77 4.51
C ILE A 65 -43.00 6.81 5.16
N PRO A 66 -43.28 6.92 6.47
CA PRO A 66 -44.43 6.25 7.08
C PRO A 66 -45.71 6.62 6.35
N VAL A 67 -46.50 5.64 5.90
CA VAL A 67 -47.88 5.90 5.49
C VAL A 67 -48.79 5.63 6.70
N PRO A 68 -49.42 6.65 7.30
CA PRO A 68 -50.35 6.46 8.42
C PRO A 68 -51.58 5.66 7.98
N ARG A 69 -52.12 4.83 8.88
CA ARG A 69 -53.38 4.13 8.66
C ARG A 69 -54.50 4.91 9.35
N PHE A 70 -55.28 5.67 8.59
CA PHE A 70 -56.36 6.49 9.15
C PHE A 70 -57.59 5.64 9.48
N ARG A 71 -57.82 5.43 10.78
CA ARG A 71 -59.05 4.83 11.32
C ARG A 71 -59.51 5.65 12.52
N ARG A 72 -60.81 5.90 12.65
CA ARG A 72 -61.37 6.60 13.82
C ARG A 72 -61.14 5.78 15.08
N GLY A 73 -60.56 6.41 16.10
CA GLY A 73 -60.33 5.81 17.41
C GLY A 73 -61.64 5.60 18.18
N LYS A 74 -61.63 4.68 19.16
CA LYS A 74 -62.78 4.51 20.06
C LYS A 74 -62.88 5.77 20.94
N GLY A 75 -64.00 6.50 20.82
CA GLY A 75 -64.25 7.73 21.58
C GLY A 75 -63.74 9.03 20.94
N GLU A 76 -63.19 8.98 19.72
CA GLU A 76 -62.87 10.19 18.95
C GLU A 76 -64.13 10.78 18.33
N SER A 77 -64.31 12.10 18.50
CA SER A 77 -65.32 12.85 17.75
C SER A 77 -64.91 12.95 16.28
N GLU A 78 -65.89 13.13 15.39
CA GLU A 78 -65.64 13.24 13.95
C GLU A 78 -64.71 14.39 13.61
N HIS A 79 -64.92 15.53 14.28
CA HIS A 79 -64.07 16.71 14.09
C HIS A 79 -62.62 16.44 14.51
N SER A 80 -62.40 15.79 15.66
CA SER A 80 -61.05 15.44 16.11
C SER A 80 -60.35 14.45 15.17
N TYR A 81 -61.08 13.49 14.61
CA TYR A 81 -60.56 12.57 13.61
C TYR A 81 -60.11 13.30 12.33
N ILE A 82 -60.93 14.22 11.83
CA ILE A 82 -60.62 15.02 10.63
C ILE A 82 -59.39 15.89 10.86
N CYS A 83 -59.31 16.61 11.99
CA CYS A 83 -58.14 17.45 12.30
C CYS A 83 -56.84 16.63 12.39
N ARG A 84 -56.88 15.43 13.01
CA ARG A 84 -55.71 14.54 13.04
C ARG A 84 -55.33 14.07 11.64
N MET A 85 -56.31 13.73 10.82
CA MET A 85 -56.09 13.31 9.44
C MET A 85 -55.42 14.43 8.63
N GLU A 86 -55.89 15.67 8.74
CA GLU A 86 -55.33 16.83 8.05
C GLU A 86 -53.88 17.11 8.45
N GLN A 87 -53.57 17.06 9.76
CA GLN A 87 -52.22 17.26 10.26
C GLN A 87 -51.23 16.21 9.77
N GLU A 88 -51.63 14.93 9.79
CA GLU A 88 -50.80 13.82 9.30
C GLU A 88 -50.60 13.90 7.78
N VAL A 89 -51.63 14.30 7.03
CA VAL A 89 -51.52 14.53 5.57
C VAL A 89 -50.53 15.65 5.27
N GLN A 90 -50.63 16.78 5.98
CA GLN A 90 -49.66 17.88 5.85
C GLN A 90 -48.24 17.43 6.19
N HIS A 91 -48.09 16.62 7.24
CA HIS A 91 -46.79 16.10 7.66
C HIS A 91 -46.18 15.15 6.61
N VAL A 92 -46.97 14.23 6.06
CA VAL A 92 -46.53 13.30 5.00
C VAL A 92 -46.16 14.07 3.74
N LEU A 93 -46.94 15.08 3.36
CA LEU A 93 -46.65 15.94 2.22
C LEU A 93 -45.31 16.68 2.41
N PHE A 94 -45.10 17.28 3.58
CA PHE A 94 -43.84 17.92 3.93
C PHE A 94 -42.66 16.94 3.84
N LEU A 95 -42.81 15.72 4.37
CA LEU A 95 -41.76 14.70 4.27
C LEU A 95 -41.50 14.28 2.81
N ALA A 96 -42.52 14.27 1.96
CA ALA A 96 -42.43 13.93 0.54
C ALA A 96 -41.70 15.02 -0.25
N GLU A 97 -42.04 16.28 -0.03
CA GLU A 97 -41.39 17.44 -0.66
C GLU A 97 -39.91 17.54 -0.29
N ASN A 98 -39.55 17.13 0.92
CA ASN A 98 -38.17 17.12 1.40
C ASN A 98 -37.38 15.87 1.00
N GLN A 99 -37.96 14.93 0.24
CA GLN A 99 -37.20 13.82 -0.31
C GLN A 99 -36.46 14.25 -1.56
N LEU A 100 -35.14 14.03 -1.58
CA LEU A 100 -34.38 14.10 -2.83
C LEU A 100 -34.99 13.11 -3.83
N GLN A 101 -35.20 13.55 -5.08
CA GLN A 101 -35.63 12.67 -6.16
C GLN A 101 -34.72 11.46 -6.20
N ARG A 102 -35.27 10.31 -5.79
CA ARG A 102 -34.55 9.06 -5.79
C ARG A 102 -34.57 8.56 -7.23
N GLU A 103 -33.40 8.43 -7.84
CA GLU A 103 -33.25 7.66 -9.07
C GLU A 103 -32.99 6.20 -8.68
N PRO A 104 -34.02 5.34 -8.59
CA PRO A 104 -33.84 3.94 -8.23
C PRO A 104 -33.01 3.15 -9.24
N GLU A 105 -32.85 3.67 -10.46
CA GLU A 105 -32.06 3.07 -11.54
C GLU A 105 -30.56 3.37 -11.43
N ARG A 106 -30.15 4.36 -10.62
CA ARG A 106 -28.74 4.58 -10.29
C ARG A 106 -28.36 3.64 -9.16
N GLU A 107 -28.04 2.42 -9.57
CA GLU A 107 -27.39 1.36 -8.80
C GLU A 107 -26.51 1.91 -7.67
N ASP A 108 -26.68 1.32 -6.47
CA ASP A 108 -25.79 1.48 -5.33
C ASP A 108 -24.35 1.12 -5.75
N THR A 109 -23.61 2.11 -6.26
CA THR A 109 -22.18 1.94 -6.43
C THR A 109 -21.62 1.64 -5.04
N ALA A 110 -21.08 0.43 -4.89
CA ALA A 110 -20.51 -0.03 -3.63
C ALA A 110 -19.61 1.07 -3.07
N PRO A 111 -19.68 1.36 -1.75
CA PRO A 111 -19.09 2.54 -1.16
C PRO A 111 -17.64 2.67 -1.61
N GLU A 112 -17.36 3.75 -2.34
CA GLU A 112 -16.09 3.93 -3.00
C GLU A 112 -15.00 3.95 -1.93
N LYS A 113 -14.19 2.89 -1.89
CA LYS A 113 -13.07 2.80 -0.96
C LYS A 113 -12.18 4.02 -1.19
N SER A 114 -11.68 4.62 -0.10
CA SER A 114 -10.71 5.73 -0.18
C SER A 114 -9.55 5.36 -1.11
N GLN A 115 -9.02 6.35 -1.84
CA GLN A 115 -7.95 6.16 -2.82
C GLN A 115 -6.78 5.36 -2.23
N ARG A 116 -6.40 5.65 -0.98
CA ARG A 116 -5.37 4.93 -0.21
C ARG A 116 -5.64 3.43 -0.06
N LYS A 117 -6.91 3.04 0.13
CA LYS A 117 -7.31 1.63 0.26
C LYS A 117 -7.28 0.91 -1.09
N LYS A 118 -7.63 1.60 -2.19
CA LYS A 118 -7.49 1.06 -3.55
C LYS A 118 -6.02 0.79 -3.89
N GLU A 119 -5.14 1.76 -3.62
CA GLU A 119 -3.70 1.62 -3.83
C GLU A 119 -3.10 0.48 -3.00
N PHE A 120 -3.48 0.37 -1.72
CA PHE A 120 -3.02 -0.71 -0.87
C PHE A 120 -3.41 -2.09 -1.43
N GLN A 121 -4.64 -2.23 -1.92
CA GLN A 121 -5.09 -3.49 -2.55
C GLN A 121 -4.32 -3.78 -3.85
N ARG A 122 -4.10 -2.77 -4.70
CA ARG A 122 -3.29 -2.91 -5.93
C ARG A 122 -1.85 -3.33 -5.62
N LYS A 123 -1.18 -2.66 -4.68
CA LYS A 123 0.20 -2.97 -4.27
C LYS A 123 0.33 -4.38 -3.70
N LYS A 124 -0.68 -4.87 -2.97
CA LYS A 124 -0.71 -6.24 -2.46
C LYS A 124 -0.78 -7.26 -3.60
N LEU A 125 -1.62 -7.01 -4.61
CA LEU A 125 -1.73 -7.87 -5.79
C LEU A 125 -0.46 -7.85 -6.64
N GLU A 126 0.14 -6.66 -6.85
CA GLU A 126 1.40 -6.51 -7.59
C GLU A 126 2.54 -7.29 -6.93
N LYS A 127 2.70 -7.19 -5.61
CA LYS A 127 3.69 -7.99 -4.86
C LYS A 127 3.49 -9.50 -5.06
N ALA A 128 2.24 -9.96 -5.13
CA ALA A 128 1.95 -11.37 -5.35
C ALA A 128 2.32 -11.81 -6.78
N ARG A 129 2.12 -10.95 -7.79
CA ARG A 129 2.54 -11.21 -9.18
C ARG A 129 4.05 -11.26 -9.31
N LYS A 130 4.76 -10.26 -8.77
CA LYS A 130 6.22 -10.22 -8.77
C LYS A 130 6.85 -11.46 -8.14
N LYS A 131 6.33 -11.92 -6.99
CA LYS A 131 6.79 -13.16 -6.34
C LYS A 131 6.54 -14.42 -7.18
N LYS A 132 5.53 -14.42 -8.05
CA LYS A 132 5.29 -15.55 -8.97
C LYS A 132 6.27 -15.51 -10.13
N GLU A 133 6.60 -14.33 -10.65
CA GLU A 133 7.58 -14.14 -11.71
C GLU A 133 8.98 -14.52 -11.22
N GLU A 134 9.41 -14.00 -10.06
CA GLU A 134 10.69 -14.36 -9.43
C GLU A 134 10.82 -15.87 -9.21
N LYS A 135 9.77 -16.54 -8.71
CA LYS A 135 9.78 -18.00 -8.59
C LYS A 135 9.89 -18.74 -9.92
N LYS A 136 9.30 -18.19 -10.99
CA LYS A 136 9.44 -18.78 -12.34
C LYS A 136 10.87 -18.61 -12.84
N GLU A 137 11.46 -17.43 -12.64
CA GLU A 137 12.86 -17.14 -12.97
C GLU A 137 13.80 -18.07 -12.18
N ASP A 138 13.61 -18.23 -10.87
CA ASP A 138 14.39 -19.15 -10.03
C ASP A 138 14.29 -20.60 -10.51
N MET A 139 13.11 -21.05 -10.94
CA MET A 139 12.94 -22.42 -11.47
C MET A 139 13.66 -22.59 -12.81
N LEU A 140 13.61 -21.59 -13.67
CA LEU A 140 14.34 -21.59 -14.95
C LEU A 140 15.85 -21.58 -14.70
N GLU A 141 16.34 -20.73 -13.81
CA GLU A 141 17.75 -20.65 -13.42
C GLU A 141 18.25 -22.00 -12.88
N LYS A 142 17.49 -22.61 -11.96
CA LYS A 142 17.81 -23.95 -11.45
C LYS A 142 17.85 -25.00 -12.54
N SER A 143 16.94 -24.95 -13.51
CA SER A 143 16.97 -25.88 -14.64
C SER A 143 18.17 -25.66 -15.56
N LEU A 144 18.61 -24.41 -15.74
CA LEU A 144 19.80 -24.08 -16.55
C LEU A 144 21.11 -24.52 -15.89
N PHE A 145 21.20 -24.47 -14.55
CA PHE A 145 22.40 -24.85 -13.79
C PHE A 145 22.38 -26.29 -13.27
N GLN A 146 21.40 -27.10 -13.68
CA GLN A 146 21.38 -28.53 -13.39
C GLN A 146 22.00 -29.29 -14.57
N ASP A 147 23.20 -29.84 -14.35
CA ASP A 147 23.82 -30.76 -15.30
C ASP A 147 23.17 -32.14 -15.14
N THR A 148 22.45 -32.60 -16.16
CA THR A 148 21.91 -33.96 -16.20
C THR A 148 23.00 -34.93 -16.63
N VAL A 149 23.41 -35.80 -15.72
CA VAL A 149 24.47 -36.79 -15.95
C VAL A 149 23.89 -38.19 -16.06
N ALA A 150 24.37 -38.99 -17.02
CA ALA A 150 23.88 -40.34 -17.24
C ALA A 150 24.34 -41.31 -16.13
N PHE A 151 23.54 -42.35 -15.87
CA PHE A 151 23.88 -43.35 -14.86
C PHE A 151 25.15 -44.13 -15.26
N GLY A 152 26.15 -44.13 -14.38
CA GLY A 152 27.46 -44.77 -14.61
C GLY A 152 28.62 -43.79 -14.84
N GLU A 153 28.34 -42.51 -15.09
CA GLU A 153 29.35 -41.48 -15.20
C GLU A 153 29.69 -40.90 -13.81
N VAL A 154 30.97 -40.97 -13.42
CA VAL A 154 31.43 -40.49 -12.11
C VAL A 154 31.72 -39.00 -12.18
N VAL A 155 30.78 -38.20 -11.69
CA VAL A 155 30.95 -36.74 -11.56
C VAL A 155 31.99 -36.47 -10.48
N THR A 156 33.18 -36.02 -10.89
CA THR A 156 34.18 -35.54 -9.92
C THR A 156 33.81 -34.12 -9.52
N GLN A 157 33.41 -33.94 -8.26
CA GLN A 157 33.18 -32.61 -7.72
C GLN A 157 34.48 -31.81 -7.86
N PRO A 158 34.46 -30.60 -8.46
CA PRO A 158 35.66 -29.79 -8.55
C PRO A 158 36.20 -29.56 -7.14
N PRO A 159 37.51 -29.71 -6.91
CA PRO A 159 38.08 -29.64 -5.56
C PRO A 159 37.82 -28.26 -4.97
N THR A 160 36.96 -28.21 -3.95
CA THR A 160 36.73 -26.99 -3.17
C THR A 160 37.93 -26.76 -2.28
N ILE A 161 38.69 -25.70 -2.54
CA ILE A 161 39.79 -25.25 -1.67
C ILE A 161 39.16 -24.70 -0.39
N THR A 162 38.94 -25.56 0.60
CA THR A 162 38.37 -25.22 1.91
C THR A 162 39.39 -24.56 2.84
N SER A 163 40.69 -24.72 2.56
CA SER A 163 41.77 -24.12 3.34
C SER A 163 42.31 -22.85 2.69
N ARG A 164 42.38 -21.76 3.46
CA ARG A 164 43.10 -20.56 3.05
C ARG A 164 44.59 -20.91 2.85
N PRO A 165 45.24 -20.53 1.73
CA PRO A 165 46.64 -20.88 1.50
C PRO A 165 47.53 -20.37 2.64
N ARG A 166 48.29 -21.29 3.25
CA ARG A 166 49.25 -20.99 4.33
C ARG A 166 50.30 -20.01 3.79
N GLY A 167 50.34 -18.80 4.35
CA GLY A 167 51.30 -17.76 3.96
C GLY A 167 50.71 -16.43 3.48
N ARG A 168 49.39 -16.33 3.24
CA ARG A 168 48.73 -15.02 3.04
C ARG A 168 48.14 -14.51 4.35
N GLY A 169 48.88 -13.61 5.02
CA GLY A 169 48.28 -12.64 5.94
C GLY A 169 47.15 -11.84 5.27
N PRO A 170 46.47 -10.91 5.97
CA PRO A 170 45.58 -9.95 5.29
C PRO A 170 46.39 -9.36 4.14
N ALA A 171 45.96 -9.59 2.90
CA ALA A 171 46.72 -9.14 1.76
C ALA A 171 46.94 -7.64 1.92
N GLU A 172 48.19 -7.22 2.15
CA GLU A 172 48.57 -5.87 1.81
C GLU A 172 48.29 -5.79 0.32
N GLN A 173 47.16 -5.17 -0.01
CA GLN A 173 46.62 -5.13 -1.35
C GLN A 173 47.70 -4.54 -2.24
N ALA A 174 48.35 -5.39 -3.04
CA ALA A 174 49.17 -4.97 -4.14
C ALA A 174 48.27 -4.07 -5.02
N GLY A 175 48.49 -2.75 -4.94
CA GLY A 175 47.57 -1.74 -5.46
C GLY A 175 47.29 -0.56 -4.51
N ARG A 176 47.72 -0.60 -3.24
CA ARG A 176 47.63 0.55 -2.30
C ARG A 176 48.70 1.63 -2.48
N LYS A 177 49.50 1.55 -3.54
CA LYS A 177 50.38 2.66 -3.93
C LYS A 177 49.54 3.65 -4.73
N GLN A 178 49.40 4.87 -4.22
CA GLN A 178 48.81 5.97 -4.98
C GLN A 178 49.62 6.14 -6.27
N LEU A 179 48.97 6.07 -7.44
CA LEU A 179 49.66 6.28 -8.72
C LEU A 179 50.25 7.70 -8.73
N LEU A 180 51.47 7.86 -9.27
CA LEU A 180 52.20 9.13 -9.31
C LEU A 180 51.40 10.27 -9.97
N LEU A 181 50.44 9.92 -10.83
CA LEU A 181 49.59 10.86 -11.57
C LEU A 181 48.33 11.28 -10.78
N THR A 182 47.93 10.53 -9.75
CA THR A 182 46.74 10.82 -8.93
C THR A 182 46.78 12.21 -8.27
N PRO A 183 47.93 12.70 -7.75
CA PRO A 183 48.07 14.07 -7.26
C PRO A 183 47.96 15.15 -8.34
N ARG A 184 48.38 14.86 -9.58
CA ARG A 184 48.36 15.82 -10.70
C ARG A 184 46.96 16.00 -11.27
N LEU A 185 46.13 14.96 -11.19
CA LEU A 185 44.73 14.98 -11.63
C LEU A 185 43.76 15.49 -10.55
N GLY A 186 44.27 15.99 -9.41
CA GLY A 186 43.44 16.55 -8.33
C GLY A 186 42.55 15.54 -7.60
N ARG A 187 42.80 14.24 -7.76
CA ARG A 187 41.94 13.17 -7.23
C ARG A 187 42.47 12.70 -5.86
N SER A 188 42.29 13.53 -4.84
CA SER A 188 42.76 13.22 -3.48
C SER A 188 41.81 12.29 -2.72
N GLN A 189 42.36 11.16 -2.28
CA GLN A 189 41.98 10.30 -1.15
C GLN A 189 40.50 10.32 -0.70
N ALA A 190 39.70 9.40 -1.24
CA ALA A 190 38.59 8.81 -0.50
C ALA A 190 38.66 7.28 -0.65
N SER A 191 38.58 6.60 0.48
CA SER A 191 38.51 5.14 0.69
C SER A 191 37.64 4.41 -0.36
N PRO A 192 37.97 3.16 -0.75
CA PRO A 192 37.24 2.42 -1.78
C PRO A 192 35.96 1.83 -1.19
N ALA A 193 34.96 2.68 -0.98
CA ALA A 193 33.61 2.24 -0.61
C ALA A 193 32.56 3.25 -1.07
N SER A 194 32.72 3.82 -2.26
CA SER A 194 31.65 4.45 -3.06
C SER A 194 32.27 5.22 -4.22
N PRO A 195 31.69 5.17 -5.44
CA PRO A 195 32.05 6.13 -6.46
C PRO A 195 31.47 7.49 -6.03
N THR A 196 32.27 8.30 -5.34
CA THR A 196 32.03 9.74 -5.19
C THR A 196 32.24 10.40 -6.54
N SER A 197 31.24 10.28 -7.43
CA SER A 197 30.88 11.42 -8.27
C SER A 197 30.53 12.58 -7.33
N PRO A 198 30.76 13.85 -7.70
CA PRO A 198 30.20 14.96 -6.94
C PRO A 198 28.72 14.65 -6.69
N VAL A 199 28.24 14.86 -5.46
CA VAL A 199 26.86 14.55 -5.07
C VAL A 199 25.93 15.45 -5.88
N MET A 200 25.62 15.03 -7.10
CA MET A 200 24.68 15.72 -7.97
C MET A 200 23.30 15.44 -7.41
N SER A 201 22.50 16.49 -7.20
CA SER A 201 21.08 16.35 -6.89
C SER A 201 20.43 15.36 -7.86
N MET A 202 19.52 14.51 -7.36
CA MET A 202 18.82 13.51 -8.18
C MET A 202 18.14 14.13 -9.40
N ALA A 203 17.68 15.39 -9.30
CA ALA A 203 17.14 16.14 -10.44
C ALA A 203 18.21 16.39 -11.52
N ARG A 204 19.41 16.82 -11.12
CA ARG A 204 20.53 17.06 -12.04
C ARG A 204 21.03 15.77 -12.67
N ARG A 205 21.02 14.67 -11.92
CA ARG A 205 21.36 13.34 -12.46
C ARG A 205 20.42 12.92 -13.58
N ARG A 206 19.10 13.14 -13.44
CA ARG A 206 18.11 12.84 -14.50
C ARG A 206 18.37 13.66 -15.76
N ILE A 207 18.62 14.95 -15.63
CA ILE A 207 18.93 15.84 -16.76
C ILE A 207 20.16 15.32 -17.53
N VAL A 208 21.24 15.00 -16.81
CA VAL A 208 22.48 14.51 -17.44
C VAL A 208 22.29 13.13 -18.09
N GLU A 209 21.51 12.24 -17.48
CA GLU A 209 21.20 10.92 -18.05
C GLU A 209 20.34 11.03 -19.32
N GLU A 210 19.35 11.95 -19.34
CA GLU A 210 18.54 12.24 -20.53
C GLU A 210 19.37 12.84 -21.67
N GLU A 211 20.24 13.81 -21.36
CA GLU A 211 21.16 14.40 -22.34
C GLU A 211 22.07 13.32 -22.95
N ARG A 212 22.64 12.45 -22.11
CA ARG A 212 23.46 11.31 -22.57
C ARG A 212 22.67 10.39 -23.49
N ALA A 213 21.43 10.06 -23.15
CA ALA A 213 20.58 9.22 -23.99
C ALA A 213 20.33 9.86 -25.36
N ARG A 214 20.04 11.18 -25.41
CA ARG A 214 19.84 11.92 -26.67
C ARG A 214 21.10 11.91 -27.54
N VAL A 215 22.27 12.17 -26.96
CA VAL A 215 23.56 12.16 -27.69
C VAL A 215 23.87 10.77 -28.26
N ILE A 216 23.66 9.72 -27.48
CA ILE A 216 23.89 8.34 -27.91
C ILE A 216 22.96 7.96 -29.07
N GLN A 217 21.67 8.33 -28.99
CA GLN A 217 20.71 8.09 -30.06
C GLN A 217 21.11 8.84 -31.34
N ALA A 218 21.40 10.14 -31.24
CA ALA A 218 21.84 10.94 -32.38
C ALA A 218 23.11 10.38 -33.03
N TYR A 219 24.08 9.94 -32.22
CA TYR A 219 25.30 9.30 -32.73
C TYR A 219 25.00 7.99 -33.46
N ARG A 220 24.14 7.14 -32.89
CA ARG A 220 23.71 5.89 -33.55
C ARG A 220 23.00 6.16 -34.88
N ASP A 221 22.17 7.19 -34.94
CA ASP A 221 21.46 7.56 -36.17
C ASP A 221 22.42 8.06 -37.24
N ILE A 222 23.40 8.88 -36.86
CA ILE A 222 24.47 9.32 -37.77
C ILE A 222 25.26 8.11 -38.29
N GLN A 223 25.61 7.15 -37.42
CA GLN A 223 26.33 5.95 -37.83
C GLN A 223 25.51 5.08 -38.79
N ARG A 224 24.21 4.86 -38.51
CA ARG A 224 23.31 4.13 -39.42
C ARG A 224 23.21 4.81 -40.78
N ARG A 225 23.09 6.14 -40.83
CA ARG A 225 23.06 6.89 -42.10
C ARG A 225 24.36 6.75 -42.88
N LYS A 226 25.52 6.83 -42.20
CA LYS A 226 26.83 6.64 -42.84
C LYS A 226 26.97 5.23 -43.41
N GLN A 227 26.48 4.22 -42.71
CA GLN A 227 26.51 2.84 -43.19
C GLN A 227 25.61 2.66 -44.42
N LEU A 228 24.38 3.16 -44.39
CA LEU A 228 23.46 3.11 -45.55
C LEU A 228 24.02 3.85 -46.77
N GLN A 229 24.71 4.98 -46.57
CA GLN A 229 25.40 5.66 -47.67
C GLN A 229 26.50 4.80 -48.28
N ARG A 230 27.32 4.13 -47.46
CA ARG A 230 28.34 3.19 -47.95
C ARG A 230 27.72 2.02 -48.72
N GLU A 231 26.65 1.43 -48.21
CA GLU A 231 25.93 0.33 -48.86
C GLU A 231 25.31 0.76 -50.19
N ARG A 232 24.72 1.97 -50.27
CA ARG A 232 24.21 2.55 -51.53
C ARG A 232 25.33 2.78 -52.55
N SER A 233 26.48 3.32 -52.13
CA SER A 233 27.63 3.49 -53.01
C SER A 233 28.20 2.15 -53.50
N GLN A 234 28.19 1.10 -52.66
CA GLN A 234 28.61 -0.25 -53.07
C GLN A 234 27.60 -0.94 -53.98
N ALA A 235 26.29 -0.75 -53.75
CA ALA A 235 25.23 -1.30 -54.60
C ALA A 235 25.20 -0.65 -55.99
N GLY A 236 25.45 0.66 -56.10
CA GLY A 236 25.58 1.36 -57.37
C GLY A 236 26.76 0.90 -58.23
N HIS A 237 27.82 0.35 -57.62
CA HIS A 237 28.95 -0.24 -58.33
C HIS A 237 28.74 -1.71 -58.76
N ARG A 238 27.65 -2.35 -58.33
CA ARG A 238 27.40 -3.79 -58.55
C ARG A 238 26.19 -4.10 -59.43
N ALA A 239 25.58 -3.09 -60.06
CA ALA A 239 24.52 -3.30 -61.05
C ALA A 239 25.13 -3.77 -62.38
N PRO A 240 24.79 -4.96 -62.90
CA PRO A 240 25.26 -5.42 -64.20
C PRO A 240 24.51 -4.69 -65.32
N HIS A 241 25.23 -4.39 -66.40
CA HIS A 241 24.68 -3.99 -67.70
C HIS A 241 23.97 -5.15 -68.39
#